data_AF-A0A830BRH6-F1
#
_entry.id   AF-A0A830BRH6-F1
#
_cell.length_a   1.000
_cell.length_b   1.000
_cell.length_c   1.000
_cell.angle_alpha   90.00
_cell.angle_beta   90.00
_cell.angle_gamma   90.00
#
_symmetry.space_group_name_H-M   'P 1'
#
loop_
_entity.id
_entity.type
_entity.pdbx_description
1 polymer ?
#
loop_
_entity_poly.entity_id
_entity_poly.type
_entity_poly.pdbx_seq_one_letter_code
_entity_poly.pdbx_strand_id
1 'polypeptide(L)'
;MASDVERVDEEEEEESASDLLRDRFRLCTISIAKAEAKRNGMEVSQPIMTCVSDLAFKYAQQLGKDLELFAQHAGRKSVNMEDVILSAHRNDHLSALLRSFSNDIKAKEPQSDRKRKKTTKKEEKAVTEVLFIADP
;
A
#
# COMPACT_ATOMS: atom_id res chain seq x y z
N MET A 1 -27.16 22.78 -15.80
CA MET A 1 -27.06 23.70 -14.65
C MET A 1 -26.93 22.93 -13.35
N ALA A 2 -27.79 21.94 -13.04
CA ALA A 2 -27.58 21.05 -11.89
C ALA A 2 -26.22 20.31 -11.93
N SER A 3 -25.83 19.78 -13.09
CA SER A 3 -24.57 19.06 -13.29
C SER A 3 -23.29 19.90 -13.19
N ASP A 4 -23.40 21.23 -13.29
CA ASP A 4 -22.23 22.12 -13.22
C ASP A 4 -22.01 22.62 -11.79
N VAL A 5 -23.10 22.77 -11.02
CA VAL A 5 -23.04 23.03 -9.57
C VAL A 5 -22.50 21.81 -8.83
N GLU A 6 -23.02 20.60 -9.10
CA GLU A 6 -22.52 19.36 -8.48
C GLU A 6 -21.02 19.14 -8.76
N ARG A 7 -20.53 19.46 -9.96
CA ARG A 7 -19.12 19.35 -10.32
C ARG A 7 -18.24 20.36 -9.57
N VAL A 8 -18.73 21.59 -9.36
CA VAL A 8 -18.00 22.59 -8.57
C VAL A 8 -17.95 22.18 -7.10
N ASP A 9 -19.05 21.69 -6.54
CA ASP A 9 -19.10 21.20 -5.17
C ASP A 9 -18.10 20.02 -4.96
N GLU A 10 -18.03 19.08 -5.91
CA GLU A 10 -17.05 17.97 -5.87
C GLU A 10 -15.59 18.46 -5.95
N GLU A 11 -15.30 19.43 -6.81
CA GLU A 11 -13.95 20.01 -6.94
C GLU A 11 -13.51 20.76 -5.67
N GLU A 12 -14.42 21.50 -5.03
CA GLU A 12 -14.16 22.18 -3.74
C GLU A 12 -13.92 21.18 -2.59
N GLU A 13 -14.69 20.08 -2.56
CA GLU A 13 -14.48 19.01 -1.58
C GLU A 13 -13.12 18.32 -1.75
N GLU A 14 -12.71 18.05 -3.00
CA GLU A 14 -11.38 17.49 -3.30
C GLU A 14 -10.24 18.43 -2.91
N GLU A 15 -10.39 19.73 -3.16
CA GLU A 15 -9.41 20.74 -2.76
C GLU A 15 -9.26 20.80 -1.23
N SER A 16 -10.38 20.84 -0.51
CA SER A 16 -10.41 20.82 0.96
C SER A 16 -9.77 19.55 1.54
N ALA A 17 -10.04 18.40 0.94
CA ALA A 17 -9.41 17.13 1.34
C ALA A 17 -7.89 17.13 1.07
N SER A 18 -7.47 17.68 -0.07
CA SER A 18 -6.06 17.84 -0.43
C SER A 18 -5.32 18.74 0.56
N ASP A 19 -5.92 19.88 0.95
CA ASP A 19 -5.33 20.80 1.92
C ASP A 19 -5.17 20.15 3.30
N LEU A 20 -6.20 19.42 3.76
CA LEU A 20 -6.11 18.66 5.01
C LEU A 20 -4.98 17.63 4.98
N LEU A 21 -4.80 16.92 3.86
CA LEU A 21 -3.71 15.97 3.68
C LEU A 21 -2.35 16.67 3.68
N ARG A 22 -2.23 17.82 3.01
CA ARG A 22 -1.00 18.62 2.95
C ARG A 22 -0.59 19.13 4.33
N ASP A 23 -1.54 19.61 5.12
CA ASP A 23 -1.30 20.05 6.50
C ASP A 23 -0.81 18.91 7.40
N ARG A 24 -1.46 17.74 7.31
CA ARG A 24 -1.01 16.54 8.03
C ARG A 24 0.39 16.11 7.59
N PHE A 25 0.66 16.16 6.29
CA PHE A 25 1.97 15.83 5.73
C PHE A 25 3.06 16.76 6.27
N ARG A 26 2.76 18.07 6.37
CA ARG A 26 3.66 19.07 6.94
C ARG A 26 3.96 18.80 8.41
N LEU A 27 2.96 18.46 9.22
CA LEU A 27 3.16 18.11 10.63
C LEU A 27 4.08 16.89 10.79
N CYS A 28 3.86 15.84 9.99
CA CYS A 28 4.72 14.66 9.97
C CYS A 28 6.16 15.00 9.58
N THR A 29 6.33 15.80 8.52
CA THR A 29 7.65 16.23 8.05
C THR A 29 8.39 17.02 9.13
N ILE A 30 7.70 17.95 9.80
CA ILE A 30 8.26 18.72 10.92
C ILE A 30 8.72 17.80 12.05
N SER A 31 7.91 16.81 12.41
CA SER A 31 8.24 15.85 13.47
C SER A 31 9.53 15.07 13.15
N ILE A 32 9.61 14.50 11.94
CA ILE A 32 10.77 13.71 11.48
C ILE A 32 12.01 14.59 11.39
N ALA A 33 11.93 15.75 10.73
CA ALA A 33 13.06 16.64 10.52
C ALA A 33 13.60 17.21 11.84
N LYS A 34 12.73 17.57 12.80
CA LYS A 34 13.17 18.03 14.12
C LYS A 34 13.82 16.91 14.93
N ALA A 35 13.28 15.70 14.87
CA ALA A 35 13.90 14.55 15.52
C ALA A 35 15.30 14.28 14.97
N GLU A 36 15.46 14.33 13.64
CA GLU A 36 16.77 14.20 12.97
C GLU A 36 17.74 15.31 13.38
N ALA A 37 17.30 16.57 13.32
CA ALA A 37 18.13 17.72 13.64
C ALA A 37 18.63 17.65 15.09
N LYS A 38 17.76 17.29 16.03
CA LYS A 38 18.12 17.08 17.43
C LYS A 38 19.18 16.00 17.61
N ARG A 39 19.08 14.87 16.90
CA ARG A 39 20.10 13.79 16.97
C ARG A 39 21.46 14.26 16.46
N ASN A 40 21.48 15.18 15.51
CA ASN A 40 22.71 15.74 14.94
C ASN A 40 23.18 17.02 15.64
N GLY A 41 22.49 17.49 16.70
CA GLY A 41 22.82 18.74 17.39
C GLY A 41 22.64 19.99 16.53
N MET A 42 21.70 19.95 15.58
CA MET A 42 21.43 21.01 14.60
C MET A 42 19.99 21.52 14.72
N GLU A 43 19.71 22.65 14.08
CA GLU A 43 18.37 23.19 13.88
C GLU A 43 18.06 23.30 12.38
N VAL A 44 16.78 23.14 12.03
CA VAL A 44 16.30 23.30 10.64
C VAL A 44 15.53 24.60 10.55
N SER A 45 15.90 25.46 9.60
CA SER A 45 15.22 26.73 9.40
C SER A 45 13.80 26.52 8.85
N GLN A 46 12.89 27.45 9.20
CA GLN A 46 11.48 27.41 8.77
C GLN A 46 11.32 27.30 7.24
N PRO A 47 12.04 28.05 6.39
CA PRO A 47 11.89 27.94 4.94
C PRO A 47 12.29 26.56 4.40
N ILE A 48 13.36 25.96 4.95
CA ILE A 48 13.81 24.63 4.57
C ILE A 48 12.76 23.59 4.96
N MET A 49 12.18 23.72 6.17
CA MET A 49 11.12 22.84 6.63
C MET A 49 9.89 22.85 5.71
N THR A 50 9.45 24.05 5.29
CA THR A 50 8.35 24.21 4.34
C THR A 50 8.70 23.58 2.98
N CYS A 51 9.89 23.86 2.46
CA CYS A 51 10.36 23.32 1.18
C CYS A 51 10.40 21.78 1.18
N VAL A 52 10.94 21.16 2.24
CA VAL A 52 10.98 19.69 2.37
C VAL A 52 9.58 19.12 2.45
N SER A 53 8.66 19.77 3.19
CA SER A 53 7.27 19.32 3.32
C SER A 53 6.55 19.32 1.96
N ASP A 54 6.69 20.42 1.19
CA ASP A 54 6.10 20.54 -0.14
C ASP A 54 6.71 19.55 -1.14
N LEU A 55 8.03 19.35 -1.09
CA LEU A 55 8.71 18.41 -1.98
C LEU A 55 8.27 16.98 -1.70
N ALA A 56 8.21 16.59 -0.44
CA ALA A 56 7.82 15.23 -0.05
C ALA A 56 6.33 14.96 -0.32
N PHE A 57 5.45 15.97 -0.20
CA PHE A 57 4.04 15.84 -0.61
C PHE A 57 3.91 15.61 -2.13
N LYS A 58 4.59 16.43 -2.95
CA LYS A 58 4.64 16.24 -4.42
C LYS A 58 5.25 14.90 -4.82
N TYR A 59 6.29 14.47 -4.11
CA TYR A 59 6.91 13.18 -4.33
C TYR A 59 5.94 12.03 -4.02
N ALA A 60 5.16 12.11 -2.94
CA ALA A 60 4.15 11.12 -2.60
C ALA A 60 3.06 10.99 -3.69
N GLN A 61 2.64 12.11 -4.30
CA GLN A 61 1.70 12.10 -5.42
C GLN A 61 2.28 11.36 -6.63
N GLN A 62 3.53 11.65 -7.00
CA GLN A 62 4.18 10.96 -8.12
C GLN A 62 4.40 9.48 -7.81
N LEU A 63 4.84 9.17 -6.60
CA LEU A 63 5.02 7.78 -6.14
C LEU A 63 3.71 6.99 -6.23
N GLY A 64 2.58 7.57 -5.85
CA GLY A 64 1.26 6.94 -5.97
C GLY A 64 0.94 6.53 -7.42
N LYS A 65 1.18 7.44 -8.37
CA LYS A 65 0.98 7.17 -9.82
C LYS A 65 1.92 6.09 -10.33
N ASP A 66 3.19 6.14 -9.94
CA ASP A 66 4.19 5.15 -10.34
C ASP A 66 3.81 3.75 -9.80
N LEU A 67 3.39 3.66 -8.54
CA LEU A 67 2.96 2.40 -7.91
C LEU A 67 1.72 1.82 -8.60
N GLU A 68 0.76 2.66 -8.96
CA GLU A 68 -0.41 2.24 -9.75
C GLU A 68 0.03 1.66 -11.10
N LEU A 69 0.90 2.36 -11.83
CA LEU A 69 1.40 1.90 -13.12
C LEU A 69 2.18 0.58 -13.02
N PHE A 70 2.97 0.40 -11.96
CA PHE A 70 3.69 -0.86 -11.73
C PHE A 70 2.73 -2.04 -11.48
N ALA A 71 1.70 -1.84 -10.66
CA ALA A 71 0.69 -2.86 -10.43
C ALA A 71 -0.09 -3.19 -11.72
N GLN A 72 -0.49 -2.16 -12.47
CA GLN A 72 -1.21 -2.32 -13.75
C GLN A 72 -0.35 -3.04 -14.80
N HIS A 73 0.94 -2.71 -14.91
CA HIS A 73 1.88 -3.37 -15.83
C HIS A 73 1.98 -4.88 -15.55
N ALA A 74 1.88 -5.27 -14.27
CA ALA A 74 1.83 -6.67 -13.85
C ALA A 74 0.43 -7.30 -13.90
N GLY A 75 -0.58 -6.63 -14.47
CA GLY A 75 -1.95 -7.11 -14.57
C GLY A 75 -2.71 -7.17 -13.24
N ARG A 76 -2.26 -6.43 -12.22
CA ARG A 76 -2.85 -6.40 -10.87
C ARG A 76 -3.62 -5.10 -10.63
N LYS A 77 -4.62 -5.16 -9.75
CA LYS A 77 -5.38 -4.00 -9.25
C LYS A 77 -4.94 -3.53 -7.86
N SER A 78 -3.99 -4.25 -7.25
CA SER A 78 -3.51 -3.98 -5.90
C SER A 78 -1.98 -3.96 -5.90
N VAL A 79 -1.44 -2.91 -5.29
CA VAL A 79 0.00 -2.67 -5.12
C VAL A 79 0.56 -3.67 -4.11
N ASN A 80 1.72 -4.24 -4.40
CA ASN A 80 2.45 -5.15 -3.52
C ASN A 80 3.86 -4.63 -3.22
N MET A 81 4.64 -5.42 -2.47
CA MET A 81 5.98 -5.01 -2.06
C MET A 81 6.98 -4.90 -3.22
N GLU A 82 6.79 -5.66 -4.30
CA GLU A 82 7.67 -5.59 -5.47
C GLU A 82 7.50 -4.25 -6.21
N ASP A 83 6.28 -3.70 -6.26
CA ASP A 83 6.02 -2.36 -6.82
C ASP A 83 6.75 -1.27 -6.01
N VAL A 84 6.72 -1.38 -4.68
CA VAL A 84 7.43 -0.46 -3.77
C VAL A 84 8.94 -0.56 -3.94
N ILE A 85 9.48 -1.79 -4.04
CA ILE A 85 10.92 -2.00 -4.28
C ILE A 85 11.33 -1.46 -5.65
N LEU A 86 10.48 -1.62 -6.67
CA LEU A 86 10.72 -1.13 -8.03
C LEU A 86 10.74 0.40 -8.08
N SER A 87 9.94 1.09 -7.26
CA SER A 87 9.98 2.56 -7.17
C SER A 87 11.36 3.11 -6.79
N ALA A 88 12.17 2.31 -6.08
CA ALA A 88 13.53 2.67 -5.66
C ALA A 88 14.63 2.20 -6.64
N HIS A 89 14.31 1.71 -7.83
CA HIS A 89 15.29 1.14 -8.78
C HIS A 89 16.43 2.08 -9.20
N ARG A 90 16.25 3.40 -9.06
CA ARG A 90 17.29 4.40 -9.36
C ARG A 90 18.36 4.51 -8.28
N ASN A 91 18.16 3.86 -7.13
CA ASN A 91 19.07 3.86 -6.00
C ASN A 91 19.21 2.43 -5.46
N ASP A 92 20.28 1.75 -5.88
CA ASP A 92 20.55 0.35 -5.52
C ASP A 92 20.60 0.13 -4.00
N HIS A 93 21.20 1.07 -3.27
CA HIS A 93 21.26 1.00 -1.80
C HIS A 93 19.86 1.06 -1.20
N LEU A 94 19.01 1.98 -1.66
CA LEU A 94 17.64 2.10 -1.17
C LEU A 94 16.82 0.85 -1.53
N SER A 95 16.95 0.35 -2.76
CA SER A 95 16.27 -0.88 -3.19
C SER A 95 16.67 -2.09 -2.32
N ALA A 96 17.96 -2.22 -2.00
CA ALA A 96 18.46 -3.25 -1.10
C ALA A 96 17.89 -3.13 0.32
N LEU A 97 17.82 -1.92 0.88
CA LEU A 97 17.20 -1.67 2.19
C LEU A 97 15.72 -2.07 2.19
N LEU A 98 14.95 -1.69 1.17
CA LEU A 98 13.53 -2.04 1.05
C LEU A 98 13.32 -3.56 0.92
N ARG A 99 14.20 -4.26 0.20
CA ARG A 99 14.18 -5.73 0.12
C ARG A 99 14.43 -6.37 1.48
N SER A 100 15.43 -5.88 2.23
CA SER A 100 15.70 -6.36 3.59
C SER A 100 14.48 -6.15 4.49
N PHE A 101 13.89 -4.95 4.45
CA PHE A 101 12.71 -4.61 5.23
C PHE A 101 11.48 -5.47 4.86
N SER A 102 11.30 -5.81 3.58
CA SER A 102 10.28 -6.75 3.13
C SER A 102 10.43 -8.13 3.76
N ASN A 103 11.65 -8.65 3.80
CA ASN A 103 11.94 -9.96 4.37
C ASN A 103 11.68 -9.98 5.87
N ASP A 104 12.02 -8.89 6.58
CA ASP A 104 11.77 -8.76 8.02
C ASP A 104 10.28 -8.75 8.36
N ILE A 105 9.44 -8.12 7.52
CA ILE A 105 7.99 -8.14 7.70
C ILE A 105 7.46 -9.57 7.50
N LYS A 106 7.87 -10.25 6.43
CA LYS A 106 7.45 -11.63 6.12
C LYS A 106 7.88 -12.62 7.22
N ALA A 107 9.01 -12.38 7.87
CA ALA A 107 9.49 -13.20 8.98
C ALA A 107 8.69 -12.99 10.28
N LYS A 108 8.08 -11.81 10.46
CA LYS A 108 7.29 -11.44 11.64
C LYS A 108 5.80 -11.73 11.51
N GLU A 109 5.29 -11.94 10.29
CA GLU A 109 3.91 -12.40 10.10
C GLU A 109 3.76 -13.84 10.64
N PRO A 110 2.80 -14.10 11.55
CA PRO A 110 2.49 -15.47 11.95
C PRO A 110 2.03 -16.23 10.71
N GLN A 111 2.62 -17.40 10.44
CA GLN A 111 2.23 -18.28 9.33
C GLN A 111 0.76 -18.74 9.49
N SER A 112 -0.20 -17.90 9.11
CA SER A 112 -1.56 -18.36 8.83
C SER A 112 -1.51 -19.14 7.52
N ASP A 113 -1.99 -20.38 7.56
CA ASP A 113 -2.22 -21.29 6.43
C ASP A 113 -1.06 -22.18 5.93
N ARG A 114 -0.47 -22.95 6.85
CA ARG A 114 0.11 -24.27 6.54
C ARG A 114 -0.92 -25.42 6.47
N LYS A 115 -2.22 -25.15 6.32
CA LYS A 115 -3.26 -26.20 6.25
C LYS A 115 -4.29 -25.96 5.13
N ARG A 116 -3.89 -26.11 3.88
CA ARG A 116 -4.78 -26.73 2.88
C ARG A 116 -4.25 -28.11 2.53
N LYS A 117 -4.78 -29.07 3.29
CA LYS A 117 -4.65 -30.52 3.10
C LYS A 117 -5.09 -30.85 1.67
N LYS A 118 -4.16 -31.39 0.88
CA LYS A 118 -4.40 -32.03 -0.42
C LYS A 118 -5.37 -33.20 -0.22
N THR A 119 -6.68 -32.96 -0.36
CA THR A 119 -7.66 -34.04 -0.52
C THR A 119 -7.66 -34.48 -1.97
N THR A 120 -6.81 -35.47 -2.24
CA THR A 120 -6.99 -36.36 -3.39
C THR A 120 -8.02 -37.40 -2.96
N LYS A 121 -9.23 -37.40 -3.54
CA LYS A 121 -10.07 -38.60 -3.58
C LYS A 121 -10.66 -38.75 -4.97
N LYS A 122 -10.13 -39.79 -5.59
CA LYS A 122 -10.38 -40.41 -6.89
C LYS A 122 -11.84 -40.88 -6.96
N GLU A 123 -12.49 -40.59 -8.08
CA GLU A 123 -13.72 -41.25 -8.51
C GLU A 123 -13.45 -42.75 -8.70
N GLU A 124 -14.33 -43.62 -8.22
CA GLU A 124 -14.58 -44.90 -8.86
C GLU A 124 -15.99 -45.40 -8.51
N LYS A 125 -16.64 -45.84 -9.57
CA LYS A 125 -18.06 -46.08 -9.79
C LYS A 125 -18.26 -47.59 -9.77
N ALA A 126 -19.12 -48.14 -8.90
CA ALA A 126 -19.56 -49.52 -9.03
C ALA A 126 -20.90 -49.80 -8.31
N VAL A 127 -21.93 -50.04 -9.14
CA VAL A 127 -22.92 -51.13 -9.03
C VAL A 127 -24.01 -50.96 -7.92
N THR A 128 -25.24 -50.51 -8.25
CA THR A 128 -26.50 -51.31 -8.47
C THR A 128 -26.68 -52.42 -7.42
N GLU A 129 -27.76 -52.63 -6.67
CA GLU A 129 -29.21 -52.55 -6.90
C GLU A 129 -29.87 -53.04 -5.56
N VAL A 130 -31.05 -52.49 -5.17
CA VAL A 130 -32.26 -53.24 -4.68
C VAL A 130 -32.12 -53.95 -3.30
N LEU A 131 -32.80 -53.66 -2.16
CA LEU A 131 -34.24 -53.61 -1.76
C LEU A 131 -34.31 -53.22 -0.24
N PHE A 132 -35.13 -52.23 0.16
CA PHE A 132 -36.38 -52.33 0.96
C PHE A 132 -36.34 -52.47 2.51
N ILE A 133 -37.31 -51.77 3.13
CA ILE A 133 -37.91 -51.90 4.50
C ILE A 133 -37.14 -51.20 5.63
N ALA A 134 -37.72 -50.44 6.57
CA ALA A 134 -38.98 -49.71 6.77
C ALA A 134 -38.77 -48.88 8.05
N ASP A 135 -39.37 -47.69 8.15
CA ASP A 135 -39.47 -46.91 9.39
C ASP A 135 -40.64 -47.41 10.26
N PRO A 136 -40.55 -47.31 11.59
CA PRO A 136 -41.69 -47.05 12.47
C PRO A 136 -41.93 -45.55 12.73
#